data_AF-A0A261D683-F1
#
_entry.id   AF-A0A261D683-F1
#
_cell.length_a   1.000
_cell.length_b   1.000
_cell.length_c   1.000
_cell.angle_alpha   90.00
_cell.angle_beta   90.00
_cell.angle_gamma   90.00
#
_symmetry.space_group_name_H-M   'P 1'
#
loop_
_entity.id
_entity.type
_entity.pdbx_description
1 polymer ?
#
loop_
_entity_poly.entity_id
_entity_poly.type
_entity_poly.pdbx_seq_one_letter_code
_entity_poly.pdbx_strand_id
1 'polypeptide(L)'
;MLLGMERVLVEDFFADGSTDARVYSPSKRRFTARHRELLEQRERPSSSWAESALSACLRRLASSVLTESWGVGVVDAWTEGDETFCVVYRWKDFGSTLGLRRVRPTQPQVGEATDAQWWGRDVADFDIGEPLGTVAKRLRPGADGISWWGSPGEQTPVEPT
;
A
#
# COMPACT_ATOMS: atom_id res chain seq x y z
N MET A 1 -31.76 9.04 -5.42
CA MET A 1 -30.66 9.62 -6.21
C MET A 1 -29.72 10.28 -5.21
N LEU A 2 -28.74 9.52 -4.71
CA LEU A 2 -27.79 9.99 -3.70
C LEU A 2 -26.46 10.25 -4.42
N LEU A 3 -26.05 11.52 -4.38
CA LEU A 3 -24.85 12.04 -4.99
C LEU A 3 -23.61 11.38 -4.37
N GLY A 4 -22.73 10.88 -5.23
CA GLY A 4 -21.45 10.31 -4.84
C GLY A 4 -20.65 11.34 -4.06
N MET A 5 -20.25 10.96 -2.84
CA MET A 5 -19.22 11.68 -2.11
C MET A 5 -17.92 11.48 -2.88
N GLU A 6 -17.57 12.45 -3.69
CA GLU A 6 -16.22 12.64 -4.17
C GLU A 6 -15.35 12.81 -2.90
N ARG A 7 -14.69 11.72 -2.46
CA ARG A 7 -13.68 11.80 -1.41
C ARG A 7 -12.55 12.65 -1.99
N VAL A 8 -12.64 13.95 -1.78
CA VAL A 8 -11.49 14.84 -1.87
C VAL A 8 -10.51 14.27 -0.84
N LEU A 9 -9.43 13.66 -1.32
CA LEU A 9 -8.28 13.29 -0.50
C LEU A 9 -7.65 14.60 0.00
N VAL A 10 -8.28 15.25 0.99
CA VAL A 10 -7.73 16.40 1.70
C VAL A 10 -6.62 15.84 2.57
N GLU A 11 -5.44 15.77 1.97
CA GLU A 11 -4.28 15.14 2.56
C GLU A 11 -3.46 16.16 3.36
N ASP A 12 -3.21 15.84 4.63
CA ASP A 12 -2.08 16.34 5.44
C ASP A 12 -0.69 16.13 4.78
N PHE A 13 -0.68 15.53 3.58
CA PHE A 13 0.51 15.10 2.87
C PHE A 13 1.17 16.21 2.04
N PHE A 14 0.43 17.29 1.74
CA PHE A 14 0.91 18.44 0.96
C PHE A 14 0.25 19.76 1.39
N ALA A 15 -0.08 19.95 2.67
CA ALA A 15 -0.52 21.27 3.10
C ALA A 15 0.58 22.30 2.77
N ASP A 16 0.25 23.28 1.93
CA ASP A 16 1.10 24.44 1.71
C ASP A 16 1.49 25.03 3.06
N GLY A 17 2.79 25.03 3.37
CA GLY A 17 3.31 25.55 4.64
C GLY A 17 3.60 24.53 5.73
N SER A 18 3.45 23.21 5.51
CA SER A 18 4.00 22.22 6.45
C SER A 18 5.53 22.21 6.40
N THR A 19 6.16 22.76 7.45
CA THR A 19 7.63 22.85 7.57
C THR A 19 8.30 21.51 7.90
N ASP A 20 7.54 20.48 8.28
CA ASP A 20 8.08 19.14 8.58
C ASP A 20 8.19 18.23 7.35
N ALA A 21 7.65 18.64 6.18
CA ALA A 21 7.26 17.74 5.10
C ALA A 21 8.13 17.71 3.82
N ARG A 22 9.43 18.05 3.87
CA ARG A 22 10.29 18.03 2.66
C ARG A 22 11.45 17.04 2.65
N VAL A 23 11.80 16.42 3.77
CA VAL A 23 12.98 15.55 3.85
C VAL A 23 12.59 14.19 4.39
N TYR A 24 12.54 13.19 3.52
CA TYR A 24 12.41 11.80 3.93
C TYR A 24 13.68 11.38 4.68
N SER A 25 13.51 10.74 5.85
CA SER A 25 14.62 10.24 6.66
C SER A 25 14.25 8.90 7.31
N PRO A 26 15.19 7.94 7.41
CA PRO A 26 15.00 6.74 8.21
C PRO A 26 14.57 7.00 9.66
N SER A 27 15.04 8.11 10.26
CA SER A 27 14.71 8.51 11.63
C SER A 27 13.43 9.32 11.78
N LYS A 28 12.85 9.78 10.66
CA LYS A 28 11.59 10.55 10.61
C LYS A 28 10.69 9.94 9.54
N ARG A 29 10.38 8.65 9.71
CA ARG A 29 9.52 7.90 8.78
C ARG A 29 8.18 8.62 8.63
N ARG A 30 7.67 8.61 7.41
CA ARG A 30 6.34 9.11 7.12
C ARG A 30 5.29 8.07 7.52
N PHE A 31 4.37 8.49 8.38
CA PHE A 31 3.29 7.65 8.88
C PHE A 31 2.00 8.46 8.85
N THR A 32 1.17 8.24 7.83
CA THR A 32 -0.07 9.02 7.63
C THR A 32 -1.06 8.75 8.75
N ALA A 33 -1.96 9.71 9.00
CA ALA A 33 -3.13 9.48 9.85
C ALA A 33 -3.92 8.26 9.35
N ARG A 34 -4.12 8.16 8.03
CA ARG A 34 -4.79 7.02 7.41
C ARG A 34 -4.06 5.69 7.61
N HIS A 35 -2.73 5.63 7.55
CA HIS A 35 -1.97 4.42 7.86
C HIS A 35 -2.17 4.00 9.32
N ARG A 36 -2.20 4.97 10.24
CA ARG A 36 -2.52 4.71 11.66
C ARG A 36 -3.93 4.13 11.81
N GLU A 37 -4.93 4.76 11.21
CA GLU A 37 -6.32 4.26 11.23
C GLU A 37 -6.45 2.85 10.67
N LEU A 38 -5.81 2.57 9.52
CA LEU A 38 -5.84 1.24 8.89
C LEU A 38 -5.21 0.17 9.79
N LEU A 39 -4.21 0.53 10.60
CA LEU A 39 -3.59 -0.36 11.58
C LEU A 39 -4.47 -0.57 12.81
N GLU A 40 -5.10 0.49 13.33
CA GLU A 40 -6.05 0.42 14.44
C GLU A 40 -7.26 -0.47 14.09
N GLN A 41 -7.80 -0.33 12.87
CA GLN A 41 -8.88 -1.19 12.35
C GLN A 41 -8.48 -2.67 12.29
N ARG A 42 -7.18 -2.98 12.26
CA ARG A 42 -6.59 -4.31 12.09
C ARG A 42 -5.79 -4.77 13.30
N GLU A 43 -6.09 -4.26 14.49
CA GLU A 43 -5.49 -4.74 15.74
C GLU A 43 -5.83 -6.21 16.00
N ARG A 44 -7.07 -6.61 15.68
CA ARG A 44 -7.54 -7.98 15.86
C ARG A 44 -7.05 -8.88 14.72
N PRO A 45 -6.51 -10.07 15.03
CA PRO A 45 -6.18 -11.06 14.00
C PRO A 45 -7.41 -11.41 13.15
N SER A 46 -7.23 -11.41 11.83
CA SER A 46 -8.26 -11.85 10.89
C SER A 46 -8.06 -13.33 10.55
N SER A 47 -9.17 -14.06 10.39
CA SER A 47 -9.16 -15.42 9.84
C SER A 47 -9.01 -15.45 8.31
N SER A 48 -9.18 -14.30 7.64
CA SER A 48 -8.92 -14.18 6.20
C SER A 48 -7.42 -14.14 5.92
N TRP A 49 -6.99 -14.88 4.91
CA TRP A 49 -5.60 -14.91 4.47
C TRP A 49 -5.16 -13.53 3.96
N ALA A 50 -5.92 -12.92 3.05
CA ALA A 50 -5.60 -11.60 2.50
C ALA A 50 -5.58 -10.51 3.56
N GLU A 51 -6.51 -10.51 4.52
CA GLU A 51 -6.49 -9.52 5.62
C GLU A 51 -5.30 -9.72 6.56
N SER A 52 -4.92 -10.97 6.85
CA SER A 52 -3.70 -11.25 7.62
C SER A 52 -2.45 -10.75 6.89
N ALA A 53 -2.38 -10.96 5.57
CA ALA A 53 -1.28 -10.48 4.76
C ALA A 53 -1.23 -8.95 4.69
N LEU A 54 -2.37 -8.29 4.43
CA LEU A 54 -2.46 -6.84 4.39
C LEU A 54 -2.08 -6.21 5.74
N SER A 55 -2.56 -6.78 6.85
CA SER A 55 -2.21 -6.33 8.20
C SER A 55 -0.70 -6.41 8.44
N ALA A 56 -0.06 -7.51 8.04
CA ALA A 56 1.38 -7.68 8.17
C ALA A 56 2.16 -6.71 7.28
N CYS A 57 1.69 -6.47 6.04
CA CYS A 57 2.24 -5.49 5.12
C CYS A 57 2.23 -4.08 5.71
N LEU A 58 1.07 -3.62 6.19
CA LEU A 58 0.93 -2.29 6.79
C LEU A 58 1.81 -2.12 8.05
N ARG A 59 1.89 -3.14 8.92
CA ARG A 59 2.76 -3.09 10.11
C ARG A 59 4.23 -3.05 9.71
N ARG A 60 4.60 -3.77 8.66
CA ARG A 60 5.97 -3.79 8.14
C ARG A 60 6.34 -2.46 7.50
N LEU A 61 5.47 -1.85 6.70
CA LEU A 61 5.68 -0.50 6.16
C LEU A 61 5.85 0.56 7.25
N ALA A 62 5.21 0.38 8.42
CA ALA A 62 5.35 1.30 9.55
C ALA A 62 6.71 1.19 10.26
N SER A 63 7.43 0.07 10.15
CA SER A 63 8.57 -0.25 11.03
C SER A 63 9.85 -0.72 10.31
N SER A 64 9.76 -1.19 9.07
CA SER A 64 10.86 -1.87 8.38
C SER A 64 11.98 -0.95 7.97
N VAL A 65 13.21 -1.27 8.38
CA VAL A 65 14.44 -0.56 8.00
C VAL A 65 15.23 -1.27 6.88
N LEU A 66 14.69 -2.34 6.30
CA LEU A 66 15.42 -3.20 5.37
C LEU A 66 15.70 -2.52 4.03
N THR A 67 14.70 -1.82 3.51
CA THR A 67 14.73 -1.13 2.21
C THR A 67 14.43 0.36 2.41
N GLU A 68 13.98 1.03 1.36
CA GLU A 68 13.57 2.43 1.41
C GLU A 68 12.12 2.61 1.90
N SER A 69 11.55 1.62 2.60
CA SER A 69 10.21 1.67 3.23
C SER A 69 9.94 2.91 4.09
N TRP A 70 10.97 3.57 4.61
CA TRP A 70 10.84 4.86 5.33
C TRP A 70 10.39 6.03 4.42
N GLY A 71 10.56 5.86 3.11
CA GLY A 71 10.15 6.74 2.02
C GLY A 71 8.71 6.57 1.55
N VAL A 72 7.97 5.60 2.12
CA VAL A 72 6.60 5.26 1.74
C VAL A 72 5.61 6.02 2.62
N GLY A 73 4.56 6.57 2.02
CA GLY A 73 3.34 6.90 2.74
C GLY A 73 2.15 6.12 2.21
N VAL A 74 1.47 5.37 3.08
CA VAL A 74 0.23 4.68 2.74
C VAL A 74 -0.90 5.70 2.66
N VAL A 75 -1.62 5.71 1.55
CA VAL A 75 -2.80 6.54 1.30
C VAL A 75 -4.06 5.76 1.61
N ASP A 76 -4.15 4.50 1.18
CA ASP A 76 -5.28 3.62 1.50
C ASP A 76 -4.91 2.15 1.34
N ALA A 77 -5.73 1.24 1.88
CA ALA A 77 -5.55 -0.20 1.68
C ALA A 77 -6.83 -0.99 1.96
N TRP A 78 -7.07 -2.03 1.17
CA TRP A 78 -8.23 -2.90 1.31
C TRP A 78 -7.93 -4.31 0.78
N THR A 79 -8.84 -5.26 1.04
CA THR A 79 -8.83 -6.60 0.45
C THR A 79 -9.91 -6.74 -0.62
N GLU A 80 -9.65 -7.62 -1.59
CA GLU A 80 -10.61 -8.05 -2.61
C GLU A 80 -10.79 -9.56 -2.49
N GLY A 81 -11.74 -9.97 -1.66
CA GLY A 81 -11.90 -11.39 -1.28
C GLY A 81 -10.74 -11.89 -0.42
N ASP A 82 -10.59 -13.22 -0.33
CA ASP A 82 -9.64 -13.85 0.60
C ASP A 82 -8.21 -13.99 0.06
N GLU A 83 -8.00 -13.68 -1.23
CA GLU A 83 -6.74 -13.94 -1.93
C GLU A 83 -6.02 -12.69 -2.40
N THR A 84 -6.66 -11.52 -2.34
CA THR A 84 -6.10 -10.29 -2.92
C THR A 84 -6.14 -9.16 -1.92
N PHE A 85 -5.07 -8.35 -1.90
CA PHE A 85 -5.12 -7.04 -1.28
C PHE A 85 -4.55 -5.96 -2.19
N CYS A 86 -4.97 -4.73 -1.91
CA CYS A 86 -4.56 -3.52 -2.57
C CYS A 86 -3.94 -2.55 -1.56
N VAL A 87 -2.87 -1.87 -1.94
CA VAL A 87 -2.26 -0.78 -1.19
C VAL A 87 -2.06 0.40 -2.13
N VAL A 88 -2.66 1.54 -1.78
CA VAL A 88 -2.40 2.83 -2.42
C VAL A 88 -1.37 3.56 -1.59
N TYR A 89 -0.30 4.02 -2.24
CA TYR A 89 0.82 4.63 -1.55
C TYR A 89 1.49 5.70 -2.40
N ARG A 90 2.31 6.52 -1.74
CA ARG A 90 3.23 7.45 -2.38
C ARG A 90 4.66 7.10 -2.03
N TRP A 91 5.54 7.37 -2.98
CA TRP A 91 6.96 7.13 -2.87
C TRP A 91 7.73 8.45 -2.96
N LYS A 92 8.77 8.62 -2.13
CA LYS A 92 9.55 9.86 -2.06
C LYS A 92 10.07 10.39 -3.39
N ASP A 93 10.44 9.50 -4.30
CA ASP A 93 11.06 9.84 -5.59
C ASP A 93 10.09 9.66 -6.78
N PHE A 94 8.79 9.45 -6.52
CA PHE A 94 7.80 9.28 -7.57
C PHE A 94 6.64 10.28 -7.41
N GLY A 95 6.46 11.15 -8.41
CA GLY A 95 5.53 12.28 -8.32
C GLY A 95 4.04 11.91 -8.35
N SER A 96 3.70 10.67 -8.69
CA SER A 96 2.31 10.20 -8.77
C SER A 96 1.97 9.25 -7.62
N THR A 97 0.69 9.18 -7.27
CA THR A 97 0.17 8.13 -6.38
C THR A 97 0.23 6.78 -7.08
N LEU A 98 0.67 5.76 -6.35
CA LEU A 98 0.85 4.39 -6.83
C LEU A 98 -0.19 3.48 -6.19
N GLY A 99 -0.62 2.48 -6.95
CA GLY A 99 -1.47 1.40 -6.45
C GLY A 99 -0.79 0.06 -6.71
N LEU A 100 -0.63 -0.74 -5.67
CA LEU A 100 -0.21 -2.13 -5.80
C LEU A 100 -1.42 -3.03 -5.55
N ARG A 101 -1.73 -3.90 -6.51
CA ARG A 101 -2.64 -5.04 -6.31
C ARG A 101 -1.84 -6.33 -6.30
N ARG A 102 -1.93 -7.10 -5.22
CA ARG A 102 -1.27 -8.41 -5.09
C ARG A 102 -2.29 -9.51 -4.87
N VAL A 103 -2.17 -10.56 -5.67
CA VAL A 103 -2.93 -11.80 -5.55
C VAL A 103 -2.02 -12.85 -4.91
N ARG A 104 -2.59 -13.68 -4.03
CA ARG A 104 -1.94 -14.84 -3.44
C ARG A 104 -1.31 -15.70 -4.56
N PRO A 105 -0.03 -16.07 -4.45
CA PRO A 105 0.60 -16.91 -5.45
C PRO A 105 0.01 -18.33 -5.43
N THR A 106 -0.29 -18.88 -6.61
CA THR A 106 -0.91 -20.20 -6.79
C THR A 106 0.05 -21.36 -6.61
N GLN A 107 1.36 -21.11 -6.70
CA GLN A 107 2.43 -22.06 -6.44
C GLN A 107 3.40 -21.45 -5.43
N PRO A 108 3.28 -21.79 -4.13
CA PRO A 108 4.28 -21.43 -3.14
C PRO A 108 5.65 -21.96 -3.60
N GLN A 109 6.65 -21.09 -3.72
CA GLN A 109 8.02 -21.55 -3.50
C GLN A 109 8.05 -22.14 -2.08
N VAL A 110 8.65 -23.33 -1.90
CA VAL A 110 8.54 -24.13 -0.67
C VAL A 110 8.87 -23.27 0.57
N GLY A 111 7.88 -23.06 1.44
CA GLY A 111 8.01 -22.33 2.71
C GLY A 111 7.43 -20.90 2.74
N GLU A 112 7.16 -20.28 1.59
CA GLU A 112 6.89 -18.82 1.53
C GLU A 112 5.40 -18.43 1.43
N ALA A 113 4.59 -19.15 0.64
CA ALA A 113 3.20 -18.74 0.40
C ALA A 113 2.12 -19.44 1.27
N THR A 114 2.54 -20.23 2.26
CA THR A 114 1.60 -20.77 3.26
C THR A 114 1.35 -19.79 4.41
N ASP A 115 2.30 -18.91 4.73
CA ASP A 115 2.16 -17.90 5.79
C ASP A 115 1.80 -16.52 5.20
N ALA A 116 0.54 -16.11 5.39
CA ALA A 116 0.03 -14.81 4.98
C ALA A 116 0.85 -13.65 5.55
N GLN A 117 1.28 -13.75 6.82
CA GLN A 117 1.97 -12.66 7.48
C GLN A 117 3.39 -12.50 6.94
N TRP A 118 4.07 -13.61 6.70
CA TRP A 118 5.38 -13.59 6.06
C TRP A 118 5.29 -12.98 4.66
N TRP A 119 4.35 -13.45 3.84
CA TRP A 119 4.14 -12.90 2.49
C TRP A 119 3.80 -11.41 2.49
N GLY A 120 2.96 -10.95 3.43
CA GLY A 120 2.66 -9.52 3.57
C GLY A 120 3.88 -8.67 3.93
N ARG A 121 4.79 -9.18 4.77
CA ARG A 121 6.05 -8.49 5.10
C ARG A 121 6.97 -8.40 3.88
N ASP A 122 7.05 -9.47 3.10
CA ASP A 122 7.83 -9.50 1.86
C ASP A 122 7.31 -8.50 0.83
N VAL A 123 5.99 -8.44 0.63
CA VAL A 123 5.37 -7.40 -0.22
C VAL A 123 5.72 -5.99 0.28
N ALA A 124 5.68 -5.75 1.59
CA ALA A 124 6.04 -4.44 2.13
C ALA A 124 7.50 -4.08 1.84
N ASP A 125 8.44 -5.00 2.02
CA ASP A 125 9.86 -4.72 1.90
C ASP A 125 10.33 -4.66 0.45
N PHE A 126 9.93 -5.64 -0.36
CA PHE A 126 10.50 -5.90 -1.70
C PHE A 126 9.62 -5.43 -2.84
N ASP A 127 8.32 -5.19 -2.62
CA ASP A 127 7.47 -4.59 -3.64
C ASP A 127 7.30 -3.10 -3.42
N ILE A 128 6.83 -2.71 -2.24
CA ILE A 128 6.48 -1.32 -1.94
C ILE A 128 7.70 -0.53 -1.47
N GLY A 129 8.53 -1.16 -0.64
CA GLY A 129 9.71 -0.57 0.01
C GLY A 129 10.94 -0.44 -0.88
N GLU A 130 10.94 -1.04 -2.07
CA GLU A 130 12.02 -0.88 -3.04
C GLU A 130 11.74 0.24 -4.04
N PRO A 131 12.78 0.91 -4.56
CA PRO A 131 12.64 1.79 -5.71
C PRO A 131 11.98 1.06 -6.88
N LEU A 132 11.00 1.69 -7.53
CA LEU A 132 10.19 1.08 -8.60
C LEU A 132 11.01 0.44 -9.73
N GLY A 133 12.22 0.95 -10.02
CA GLY A 133 13.10 0.37 -11.05
C GLY A 133 12.39 0.16 -12.38
N THR A 134 12.31 -1.10 -12.83
CA THR A 134 11.65 -1.44 -14.11
C THR A 134 10.11 -1.39 -14.05
N VAL A 135 9.51 -1.45 -12.86
CA VAL A 135 8.05 -1.32 -12.66
C VAL A 135 7.56 0.03 -13.15
N ALA A 136 8.35 1.10 -12.97
CA ALA A 136 8.01 2.45 -13.43
C ALA A 136 7.68 2.51 -14.94
N LYS A 137 8.22 1.59 -15.75
CA LYS A 137 7.97 1.50 -17.20
C LYS A 137 6.70 0.72 -17.56
N ARG A 138 6.05 0.09 -16.58
CA ARG A 138 4.92 -0.84 -16.75
C ARG A 138 3.71 -0.46 -15.90
N LEU A 139 3.73 0.73 -15.31
CA LEU A 139 2.60 1.28 -14.57
C LEU A 139 1.39 1.41 -15.50
N ARG A 140 0.23 0.98 -15.02
CA ARG A 140 -1.04 1.13 -15.72
C ARG A 140 -1.80 2.31 -15.11
N PRO A 141 -2.11 3.36 -15.89
CA PRO A 141 -2.86 4.48 -15.36
C PRO A 141 -4.29 4.05 -14.99
N GLY A 142 -4.76 4.49 -13.83
CA GLY A 142 -6.14 4.38 -13.37
C GLY A 142 -6.94 5.65 -13.58
N ALA A 143 -8.26 5.52 -13.56
CA ALA A 143 -9.20 6.62 -13.81
C ALA A 143 -9.19 7.71 -12.72
N ASP A 144 -8.66 7.39 -11.54
CA ASP A 144 -8.53 8.20 -10.34
C ASP A 144 -7.16 8.90 -10.21
N GLY A 145 -6.31 8.81 -11.24
CA GLY A 145 -4.95 9.33 -11.20
C GLY A 145 -3.96 8.46 -10.44
N ILE A 146 -4.36 7.24 -10.03
CA ILE A 146 -3.47 6.25 -9.42
C ILE A 146 -2.77 5.44 -10.52
N SER A 147 -1.46 5.30 -10.42
CA SER A 147 -0.66 4.44 -11.30
C SER A 147 -0.52 3.04 -10.71
N TRP A 148 -1.19 2.07 -11.32
CA TRP A 148 -1.33 0.70 -10.79
C TRP A 148 -0.27 -0.27 -11.31
N TRP A 149 0.14 -1.21 -10.47
CA TRP A 149 1.03 -2.32 -10.82
C TRP A 149 0.75 -3.59 -10.00
N GLY A 150 1.54 -4.64 -10.24
CA GLY A 150 1.31 -5.97 -9.71
C GLY A 150 0.34 -6.75 -10.60
N SER A 151 -0.83 -7.08 -10.07
CA SER A 151 -1.88 -7.85 -10.76
C SER A 151 -3.18 -7.05 -10.89
N PRO A 152 -3.21 -5.87 -11.52
CA PRO A 152 -4.36 -4.94 -11.46
C PRO A 152 -5.63 -5.40 -12.22
N GLY A 153 -5.73 -6.63 -12.75
CA GLY A 153 -6.90 -7.07 -13.53
C GLY A 153 -7.10 -6.27 -14.83
N GLU A 154 -8.23 -6.44 -15.52
CA GLU A 154 -8.57 -5.59 -16.69
C GLU A 154 -9.05 -4.20 -16.27
N GLN A 155 -9.82 -4.15 -15.18
CA GLN A 155 -10.33 -2.93 -14.56
C GLN A 155 -9.47 -2.54 -13.37
N THR A 156 -9.23 -1.25 -13.16
CA THR A 156 -8.46 -0.80 -12.00
C THR A 156 -9.18 -1.13 -10.69
N PRO A 157 -8.44 -1.52 -9.64
CA PRO A 157 -9.00 -1.85 -8.35
C PRO A 157 -9.77 -0.67 -7.75
N VAL A 158 -10.89 -0.96 -7.10
CA VAL A 158 -11.73 0.04 -6.41
C VAL A 158 -12.02 -0.47 -5.00
N GLU A 159 -11.92 0.40 -4.00
CA GLU A 159 -12.31 0.07 -2.62
C GLU A 159 -13.80 -0.37 -2.61
N PRO A 160 -14.15 -1.51 -2.00
CA PRO A 160 -15.55 -1.90 -1.83
C PRO A 160 -16.30 -0.85 -0.98
N THR A 161 -17.38 -0.28 -1.53
CA THR A 161 -18.32 0.62 -0.80
C THR A 161 -19.17 -0.11 0.20
#